data_AF-A0A9D1M4T6-F1
#
_entry.id   AF-A0A9D1M4T6-F1
#
_cell.length_a   1.000
_cell.length_b   1.000
_cell.length_c   1.000
_cell.angle_alpha   90.00
_cell.angle_beta   90.00
_cell.angle_gamma   90.00
#
_symmetry.space_group_name_H-M   'P 1'
#
loop_
_entity.id
_entity.type
_entity.pdbx_description
1 polymer ?
#
loop_
_entity_poly.entity_id
_entity_poly.type
_entity_poly.pdbx_seq_one_letter_code
_entity_poly.pdbx_strand_id
1 'polypeptide(L)'
;MAVRRYSKADFLNLLREAIGDIDSFYAQNFLNYRGITSDTKERYENIAAEFVLENLAAFENIRAINRLSSYKTDGHEQFIPDDNKSNEIKKGAVRRQEEWLAKSMYGKNYENLGKIIDFQVPIKNTRNNLAGKIDLISFSESNGILYLLEFKKPDSKETLLRCILEAYTYYKQVNCSKLLKDFGLPVDSKIIPAALIYKRSFAATGLGYLSLQKLRSTLRMSIFLINETGGIEKV
;
A
#
# COMPACT_ATOMS: atom_id res chain seq x y z
N MET A 1 0.60 -26.42 17.50
CA MET A 1 -0.36 -25.43 18.06
C MET A 1 -1.54 -25.32 17.11
N ALA A 2 -2.76 -25.51 17.60
CA ALA A 2 -3.96 -25.36 16.78
C ALA A 2 -4.07 -23.89 16.33
N VAL A 3 -4.21 -23.65 15.02
CA VAL A 3 -4.47 -22.30 14.49
C VAL A 3 -5.86 -21.88 15.00
N ARG A 4 -5.92 -20.88 15.88
CA ARG A 4 -7.19 -20.30 16.33
C ARG A 4 -7.92 -19.75 15.11
N ARG A 5 -9.04 -20.37 14.74
CA ARG A 5 -9.95 -19.87 13.69
C ARG A 5 -11.10 -19.14 14.36
N TYR A 6 -11.33 -17.90 13.96
CA TYR A 6 -12.43 -17.08 14.45
C TYR A 6 -13.74 -17.53 13.80
N SER A 7 -14.85 -17.41 14.53
CA SER A 7 -16.17 -17.41 13.91
C SER A 7 -16.36 -16.14 13.09
N LYS A 8 -17.35 -16.10 12.19
CA LYS A 8 -17.70 -14.86 11.48
C LYS A 8 -18.09 -13.75 12.46
N ALA A 9 -18.86 -14.07 13.49
CA ALA A 9 -19.32 -13.11 14.48
C ALA A 9 -18.14 -12.48 15.26
N ASP A 10 -17.20 -13.31 15.72
CA ASP A 10 -16.03 -12.81 16.45
C ASP A 10 -15.13 -11.93 15.56
N PHE A 11 -14.95 -12.33 14.29
CA PHE A 11 -14.16 -11.54 13.36
C PHE A 11 -14.81 -10.18 13.04
N LEU A 12 -16.14 -10.14 12.88
CA LEU A 12 -16.88 -8.89 12.73
C LEU A 12 -16.78 -7.99 13.97
N ASN A 13 -16.70 -8.56 15.18
CA ASN A 13 -16.48 -7.77 16.39
C ASN A 13 -15.10 -7.09 16.38
N LEU A 14 -14.04 -7.80 15.97
CA LEU A 14 -12.71 -7.19 15.79
C LEU A 14 -12.74 -6.00 14.82
N LEU A 15 -13.47 -6.16 13.70
CA LEU A 15 -13.64 -5.11 12.69
C LEU A 15 -14.40 -3.90 13.25
N ARG A 16 -15.49 -4.11 14.00
CA ARG A 16 -16.28 -3.04 14.64
C ARG A 16 -15.49 -2.28 15.68
N GLU A 17 -14.73 -2.97 16.52
CA GLU A 17 -13.86 -2.34 17.51
C GLU A 17 -12.79 -1.48 16.84
N ALA A 18 -12.17 -1.98 15.77
CA ALA A 18 -11.13 -1.26 15.05
C ALA A 18 -11.61 0.00 14.33
N ILE A 19 -12.89 0.11 13.95
CA ILE A 19 -13.46 1.36 13.38
C ILE A 19 -13.28 2.54 14.36
N GLY A 20 -13.22 2.29 15.67
CA GLY A 20 -13.01 3.33 16.68
C GLY A 20 -11.70 4.12 16.50
N ASP A 21 -10.70 3.55 15.83
CA ASP A 21 -9.48 4.24 15.41
C ASP A 21 -9.25 4.05 13.90
N ILE A 22 -10.06 4.75 13.10
CA ILE A 22 -10.05 4.60 11.63
C ILE A 22 -8.70 4.94 10.99
N ASP A 23 -7.94 5.86 11.59
CA ASP A 23 -6.63 6.27 11.07
C ASP A 23 -5.59 5.16 11.14
N SER A 24 -5.76 4.21 12.09
CA SER A 24 -4.87 3.06 12.29
C SER A 24 -5.54 1.73 11.92
N PHE A 25 -6.74 1.75 11.31
CA PHE A 25 -7.48 0.53 10.97
C PHE A 25 -6.66 -0.39 10.06
N TYR A 26 -5.96 0.17 9.06
CA TYR A 26 -5.14 -0.58 8.12
C TYR A 26 -4.00 -1.38 8.80
N ALA A 27 -3.56 -0.93 9.98
CA ALA A 27 -2.44 -1.53 10.71
C ALA A 27 -2.85 -2.76 11.55
N GLN A 28 -4.15 -3.08 11.62
CA GLN A 28 -4.64 -4.17 12.45
C GLN A 28 -4.17 -5.53 11.94
N ASN A 29 -3.57 -6.33 12.82
CA ASN A 29 -2.98 -7.63 12.46
C ASN A 29 -4.00 -8.63 11.89
N PHE A 30 -5.27 -8.54 12.30
CA PHE A 30 -6.32 -9.44 11.82
C PHE A 30 -6.66 -9.22 10.33
N LEU A 31 -6.28 -8.09 9.73
CA LEU A 31 -6.43 -7.86 8.29
C LEU A 31 -5.51 -8.76 7.45
N ASN A 32 -4.47 -9.32 8.08
CA ASN A 32 -3.59 -10.32 7.49
C ASN A 32 -4.02 -11.77 7.78
N TYR A 33 -5.18 -11.97 8.44
CA TYR A 33 -5.69 -13.32 8.65
C TYR A 33 -6.02 -13.99 7.32
N ARG A 34 -5.67 -15.28 7.25
CA ARG A 34 -5.77 -16.09 6.03
C ARG A 34 -6.78 -17.21 6.23
N GLY A 35 -7.34 -17.66 5.11
CA GLY A 35 -8.29 -18.77 5.11
C GLY A 35 -9.68 -18.31 5.46
N ILE A 36 -10.38 -19.14 6.24
CA ILE A 36 -11.84 -19.05 6.42
C ILE A 36 -12.23 -19.11 7.90
N THR A 37 -13.44 -18.61 8.19
CA THR A 37 -14.08 -18.71 9.50
C THR A 37 -14.30 -20.17 9.91
N SER A 38 -14.38 -20.41 11.22
CA SER A 38 -14.59 -21.74 11.79
C SER A 38 -16.00 -22.28 11.54
N ASP A 39 -16.99 -21.40 11.43
CA ASP A 39 -18.43 -21.67 11.34
C ASP A 39 -18.95 -21.58 9.90
N THR A 40 -18.94 -20.39 9.29
CA THR A 40 -19.56 -20.16 7.98
C THR A 40 -18.68 -20.56 6.79
N LYS A 41 -17.40 -20.84 7.05
CA LYS A 41 -16.39 -21.14 6.02
C LYS A 41 -16.16 -19.99 5.03
N GLU A 42 -16.55 -18.77 5.40
CA GLU A 42 -16.32 -17.56 4.62
C GLU A 42 -14.89 -17.06 4.81
N ARG A 43 -14.30 -16.48 3.75
CA ARG A 43 -12.93 -15.94 3.80
C ARG A 43 -12.88 -14.66 4.62
N TYR A 44 -11.87 -14.53 5.47
CA TYR A 44 -11.66 -13.31 6.27
C TYR A 44 -11.52 -12.06 5.40
N GLU A 45 -10.78 -12.14 4.28
CA GLU A 45 -10.63 -11.02 3.35
C GLU A 45 -11.97 -10.59 2.73
N ASN A 46 -12.87 -11.53 2.44
CA ASN A 46 -14.19 -11.20 1.90
C ASN A 46 -15.05 -10.51 2.95
N ILE A 47 -15.11 -11.05 4.16
CA ILE A 47 -15.89 -10.47 5.26
C ILE A 47 -15.39 -9.05 5.56
N ALA A 48 -14.09 -8.84 5.65
CA ALA A 48 -13.53 -7.52 5.93
C ALA A 48 -13.73 -6.54 4.76
N ALA A 49 -13.61 -6.98 3.50
CA ALA A 49 -13.87 -6.13 2.36
C ALA A 49 -15.34 -5.69 2.27
N GLU A 50 -16.28 -6.60 2.51
CA GLU A 50 -17.72 -6.29 2.59
C GLU A 50 -18.02 -5.35 3.75
N PHE A 51 -17.44 -5.60 4.92
CA PHE A 51 -17.56 -4.72 6.07
C PHE A 51 -17.06 -3.29 5.77
N VAL A 52 -15.91 -3.14 5.10
CA VAL A 52 -15.40 -1.82 4.70
C VAL A 52 -16.37 -1.14 3.73
N LEU A 53 -16.88 -1.87 2.74
CA LEU A 53 -17.86 -1.34 1.77
C LEU A 53 -19.17 -0.88 2.44
N GLU A 54 -19.62 -1.57 3.47
CA GLU A 54 -20.81 -1.20 4.26
C GLU A 54 -20.55 0.00 5.19
N ASN A 55 -19.28 0.31 5.50
CA ASN A 55 -18.88 1.33 6.45
C ASN A 55 -18.03 2.45 5.81
N LEU A 56 -18.12 2.67 4.50
CA LEU A 56 -17.30 3.65 3.75
C LEU A 56 -17.34 5.05 4.37
N ALA A 57 -18.48 5.47 4.92
CA ALA A 57 -18.60 6.77 5.57
C ALA A 57 -17.61 6.95 6.73
N ALA A 58 -17.26 5.88 7.46
CA ALA A 58 -16.21 5.93 8.48
C ALA A 58 -14.83 6.12 7.85
N PHE A 59 -14.50 5.37 6.78
CA PHE A 59 -13.22 5.45 6.07
C PHE A 59 -13.03 6.81 5.36
N GLU A 60 -14.10 7.50 4.98
CA GLU A 60 -13.99 8.86 4.47
C GLU A 60 -13.52 9.88 5.52
N ASN A 61 -13.69 9.57 6.81
CA ASN A 61 -13.28 10.40 7.94
C ASN A 61 -11.82 10.18 8.39
N ILE A 62 -11.03 9.37 7.65
CA ILE A 62 -9.58 9.28 7.89
C ILE A 62 -8.98 10.68 7.85
N ARG A 63 -8.27 11.06 8.91
CA ARG A 63 -7.80 12.43 9.11
C ARG A 63 -6.56 12.72 8.28
N ALA A 64 -6.63 13.78 7.49
CA ALA A 64 -5.45 14.36 6.86
C ALA A 64 -4.43 14.82 7.91
N ILE A 65 -3.16 14.52 7.68
CA ILE A 65 -2.04 14.96 8.52
C ILE A 65 -1.42 16.18 7.85
N ASN A 66 -1.53 17.32 8.52
CA ASN A 66 -0.90 18.55 8.06
C ASN A 66 0.61 18.53 8.36
N ARG A 67 1.37 17.89 7.47
CA ARG A 67 2.84 17.90 7.50
C ARG A 67 3.38 19.24 7.01
N LEU A 68 4.15 19.93 7.86
CA LEU A 68 4.74 21.23 7.55
C LEU A 68 6.03 21.10 6.73
N SER A 69 6.90 20.15 7.10
CA SER A 69 8.14 19.88 6.36
C SER A 69 7.87 19.32 4.96
N SER A 70 8.83 19.43 4.05
CA SER A 70 8.74 18.83 2.71
C SER A 70 8.41 17.33 2.76
N TYR A 71 7.57 16.85 1.84
CA TYR A 71 7.39 15.43 1.56
C TYR A 71 8.61 14.85 0.84
N LYS A 72 9.21 15.62 -0.07
CA LYS A 72 10.46 15.25 -0.75
C LYS A 72 11.62 15.32 0.25
N THR A 73 12.35 14.22 0.39
CA THR A 73 13.47 14.10 1.34
C THR A 73 14.79 14.23 0.60
N ASP A 74 15.62 15.20 0.99
CA ASP A 74 16.93 15.42 0.38
C ASP A 74 17.87 14.24 0.66
N GLY A 75 18.65 13.85 -0.36
CA GLY A 75 19.64 12.78 -0.24
C GLY A 75 19.09 11.37 -0.44
N HIS A 76 17.79 11.20 -0.75
CA HIS A 76 17.24 9.87 -1.07
C HIS A 76 17.99 9.19 -2.23
N GLU A 77 18.44 9.95 -3.22
CA GLU A 77 19.27 9.47 -4.33
C GLU A 77 20.60 8.83 -3.88
N GLN A 78 21.10 9.15 -2.69
CA GLN A 78 22.34 8.58 -2.14
C GLN A 78 22.13 7.18 -1.55
N PHE A 79 20.87 6.76 -1.35
CA PHE A 79 20.53 5.44 -0.83
C PHE A 79 20.15 4.43 -1.93
N ILE A 80 20.31 4.81 -3.20
CA ILE A 80 20.21 3.87 -4.31
C ILE A 80 21.31 2.81 -4.12
N PRO A 81 20.98 1.51 -4.12
CA PRO A 81 21.98 0.47 -3.91
C PRO A 81 22.99 0.46 -5.06
N ASP A 82 24.28 0.41 -4.71
CA ASP A 82 25.36 0.13 -5.66
C ASP A 82 25.29 -1.32 -6.19
N ASP A 83 26.20 -1.69 -7.10
CA ASP A 83 26.21 -3.02 -7.70
C ASP A 83 26.42 -4.14 -6.67
N ASN A 84 27.26 -3.89 -5.66
CA ASN A 84 27.54 -4.85 -4.59
C ASN A 84 26.28 -5.11 -3.76
N LYS A 85 25.62 -4.04 -3.29
CA LYS A 85 24.37 -4.12 -2.53
C LYS A 85 23.26 -4.72 -3.38
N SER A 86 23.18 -4.36 -4.66
CA SER A 86 22.21 -4.94 -5.61
C SER A 86 22.36 -6.46 -5.73
N ASN A 87 23.60 -6.97 -5.74
CA ASN A 87 23.86 -8.40 -5.76
C ASN A 87 23.47 -9.10 -4.45
N GLU A 88 23.69 -8.46 -3.29
CA GLU A 88 23.21 -8.98 -2.00
C GLU A 88 21.67 -9.05 -1.94
N ILE A 89 20.99 -8.02 -2.45
CA ILE A 89 19.52 -7.95 -2.52
C ILE A 89 18.97 -9.11 -3.35
N LYS A 90 19.54 -9.35 -4.54
CA LYS A 90 19.16 -10.45 -5.44
C LYS A 90 19.32 -11.82 -4.79
N LYS A 91 20.36 -12.00 -3.95
CA LYS A 91 20.60 -13.24 -3.20
C LYS A 91 19.68 -13.40 -1.97
N GLY A 92 18.88 -12.39 -1.64
CA GLY A 92 18.04 -12.39 -0.44
C GLY A 92 18.83 -12.33 0.88
N ALA A 93 20.10 -11.92 0.84
CA ALA A 93 20.99 -11.94 1.99
C ALA A 93 20.94 -10.65 2.85
N VAL A 94 19.99 -9.74 2.56
CA VAL A 94 19.88 -8.45 3.26
C VAL A 94 18.70 -8.42 4.23
N ARG A 95 18.90 -7.78 5.38
CA ARG A 95 17.80 -7.33 6.24
C ARG A 95 17.00 -6.24 5.52
N ARG A 96 15.70 -6.14 5.80
CA ARG A 96 14.79 -5.13 5.20
C ARG A 96 14.81 -5.19 3.66
N GLN A 97 14.73 -6.39 3.11
CA GLN A 97 14.79 -6.63 1.67
C GLN A 97 13.73 -5.84 0.87
N GLU A 98 12.51 -5.67 1.41
CA GLU A 98 11.46 -4.89 0.75
C GLU A 98 11.85 -3.41 0.57
N GLU A 99 12.38 -2.79 1.63
CA GLU A 99 12.90 -1.42 1.58
C GLU A 99 14.04 -1.29 0.56
N TRP A 100 14.96 -2.26 0.52
CA TRP A 100 16.06 -2.23 -0.45
C TRP A 100 15.60 -2.43 -1.89
N LEU A 101 14.61 -3.29 -2.12
CA LEU A 101 13.99 -3.46 -3.43
C LEU A 101 13.33 -2.15 -3.86
N ALA A 102 12.55 -1.49 -2.99
CA ALA A 102 11.95 -0.19 -3.27
C ALA A 102 13.00 0.88 -3.65
N LYS A 103 14.09 0.99 -2.87
CA LYS A 103 15.21 1.90 -3.19
C LYS A 103 15.82 1.62 -4.56
N SER A 104 15.98 0.34 -4.91
CA SER A 104 16.52 -0.06 -6.22
C SER A 104 15.63 0.35 -7.40
N MET A 105 14.36 0.71 -7.15
CA MET A 105 13.43 1.16 -8.19
C MET A 105 13.52 2.66 -8.47
N TYR A 106 14.13 3.45 -7.58
CA TYR A 106 14.25 4.89 -7.73
C TYR A 106 14.88 5.29 -9.06
N GLY A 107 14.28 6.27 -9.74
CA GLY A 107 14.76 6.79 -11.02
C GLY A 107 14.41 5.92 -12.24
N LYS A 108 13.96 4.68 -12.05
CA LYS A 108 13.55 3.81 -13.16
C LYS A 108 12.17 4.22 -13.69
N ASN A 109 12.00 4.10 -15.01
CA ASN A 109 10.75 4.36 -15.70
C ASN A 109 10.10 3.04 -16.13
N TYR A 110 8.82 2.89 -15.85
CA TYR A 110 8.05 1.69 -16.15
C TYR A 110 6.84 2.04 -17.01
N GLU A 111 6.54 1.16 -17.98
CA GLU A 111 5.35 1.30 -18.80
C GLU A 111 4.09 1.33 -17.92
N ASN A 112 3.15 2.22 -18.25
CA ASN A 112 1.88 2.46 -17.53
C ASN A 112 1.97 3.00 -16.09
N LEU A 113 3.09 2.83 -15.39
CA LEU A 113 3.33 3.32 -14.03
C LEU A 113 4.10 4.65 -13.99
N GLY A 114 4.95 4.91 -14.99
CA GLY A 114 5.81 6.08 -15.06
C GLY A 114 7.13 5.92 -14.29
N LYS A 115 7.75 7.06 -13.97
CA LYS A 115 9.05 7.11 -13.29
C LYS A 115 8.86 7.03 -11.79
N ILE A 116 9.58 6.16 -11.11
CA ILE A 116 9.67 6.17 -9.64
C ILE A 116 10.50 7.38 -9.22
N ILE A 117 9.86 8.34 -8.54
CA ILE A 117 10.48 9.63 -8.22
C ILE A 117 10.86 9.78 -6.75
N ASP A 118 10.36 8.90 -5.86
CA ASP A 118 10.79 8.83 -4.47
C ASP A 118 10.38 7.49 -3.83
N PHE A 119 10.98 7.20 -2.67
CA PHE A 119 10.66 6.06 -1.82
C PHE A 119 10.60 6.48 -0.35
N GLN A 120 9.89 5.70 0.48
CA GLN A 120 9.73 5.97 1.92
C GLN A 120 9.31 7.43 2.22
N VAL A 121 8.35 7.95 1.46
CA VAL A 121 7.88 9.34 1.57
C VAL A 121 7.16 9.54 2.91
N PRO A 122 7.64 10.43 3.79
CA PRO A 122 7.11 10.59 5.14
C PRO A 122 5.75 11.28 5.16
N ILE A 123 4.75 10.68 5.81
CA ILE A 123 3.43 11.30 5.99
C ILE A 123 3.38 12.11 7.29
N LYS A 124 3.96 11.57 8.37
CA LYS A 124 3.91 12.18 9.70
C LYS A 124 4.44 13.61 9.73
N ASN A 125 3.82 14.49 10.51
CA ASN A 125 4.36 15.81 10.80
C ASN A 125 5.38 15.77 11.94
N THR A 126 5.02 15.08 13.02
CA THR A 126 5.83 14.95 14.25
C THR A 126 6.10 13.48 14.57
N ARG A 127 6.98 13.20 15.53
CA ARG A 127 7.26 11.83 15.99
C ARG A 127 6.06 11.16 16.67
N ASN A 128 5.11 11.96 17.18
CA ASN A 128 3.93 11.47 17.91
C ASN A 128 2.76 11.13 17.00
N ASN A 129 2.79 11.52 15.71
CA ASN A 129 1.76 11.10 14.78
C ASN A 129 1.93 9.61 14.45
N LEU A 130 0.86 8.85 14.65
CA LEU A 130 0.74 7.47 14.21
C LEU A 130 0.45 7.46 12.71
N ALA A 131 1.50 7.56 11.90
CA ALA A 131 1.41 7.45 10.45
C ALA A 131 2.67 6.83 9.87
N GLY A 132 2.48 6.03 8.84
CA GLY A 132 3.56 5.36 8.13
C GLY A 132 4.30 6.27 7.15
N LYS A 133 4.91 5.62 6.16
CA LYS A 133 5.57 6.24 5.02
C LYS A 133 5.02 5.56 3.78
N ILE A 134 4.81 6.33 2.71
CA ILE A 134 4.46 5.74 1.42
C ILE A 134 5.70 5.04 0.88
N ASP A 135 5.61 3.77 0.53
CA ASP A 135 6.77 2.98 0.13
C ASP A 135 7.43 3.54 -1.13
N LEU A 136 6.63 3.85 -2.15
CA LEU A 136 7.07 4.38 -3.43
C LEU A 136 6.09 5.43 -3.94
N ILE A 137 6.60 6.42 -4.67
CA ILE A 137 5.75 7.26 -5.52
C ILE A 137 6.26 7.24 -6.95
N SER A 138 5.34 7.17 -7.91
CA SER A 138 5.67 7.25 -9.33
C SER A 138 4.86 8.32 -10.04
N PHE A 139 5.47 8.99 -11.01
CA PHE A 139 4.78 9.96 -11.85
C PHE A 139 4.79 9.52 -13.30
N SER A 140 3.61 9.44 -13.90
CA SER A 140 3.41 9.12 -15.31
C SER A 140 3.06 10.40 -16.06
N GLU A 141 4.04 10.95 -16.77
CA GLU A 141 3.87 12.17 -17.57
C GLU A 141 2.80 12.00 -18.67
N SER A 142 2.71 10.80 -19.25
CA SER A 142 1.77 10.50 -20.34
C SER A 142 0.29 10.63 -19.97
N ASN A 143 -0.06 10.47 -18.70
CA ASN A 143 -1.44 10.56 -18.21
C ASN A 143 -1.62 11.57 -17.07
N GLY A 144 -0.55 12.26 -16.64
CA GLY A 144 -0.57 13.23 -15.55
C GLY A 144 -0.97 12.62 -14.20
N ILE A 145 -0.55 11.39 -13.90
CA ILE A 145 -0.91 10.68 -12.67
C ILE A 145 0.32 10.51 -11.77
N LEU A 146 0.18 10.93 -10.51
CA LEU A 146 1.03 10.55 -9.39
C LEU A 146 0.41 9.34 -8.68
N TYR A 147 1.11 8.22 -8.65
CA TYR A 147 0.70 7.04 -7.89
C TYR A 147 1.37 7.03 -6.52
N LEU A 148 0.58 6.78 -5.48
CA LEU A 148 1.06 6.50 -4.12
C LEU A 148 1.05 4.99 -3.93
N LEU A 149 2.22 4.36 -3.90
CA LEU A 149 2.35 2.92 -4.03
C LEU A 149 2.68 2.29 -2.68
N GLU A 150 1.83 1.35 -2.27
CA GLU A 150 2.16 0.33 -1.27
C GLU A 150 2.90 -0.82 -1.97
N PHE A 151 4.12 -1.13 -1.53
CA PHE A 151 4.98 -2.09 -2.23
C PHE A 151 5.14 -3.38 -1.43
N LYS A 152 4.93 -4.53 -2.09
CA LYS A 152 5.17 -5.84 -1.44
C LYS A 152 6.08 -6.74 -2.23
N LYS A 153 7.15 -7.20 -1.55
CA LYS A 153 8.11 -8.16 -2.10
C LYS A 153 7.49 -9.57 -2.29
N PRO A 154 8.11 -10.48 -3.08
CA PRO A 154 7.52 -11.77 -3.45
C PRO A 154 7.06 -12.64 -2.28
N ASP A 155 7.86 -12.74 -1.22
CA ASP A 155 7.60 -13.61 -0.07
C ASP A 155 6.85 -12.91 1.09
N SER A 156 6.41 -11.66 0.87
CA SER A 156 5.61 -10.89 1.81
C SER A 156 4.39 -11.69 2.29
N LYS A 157 4.05 -11.51 3.57
CA LYS A 157 2.94 -12.22 4.20
C LYS A 157 1.64 -11.43 4.21
N GLU A 158 1.64 -10.22 3.68
CA GLU A 158 0.48 -9.34 3.72
C GLU A 158 -0.58 -9.72 2.69
N THR A 159 -1.84 -9.53 3.07
CA THR A 159 -3.01 -9.74 2.22
C THR A 159 -3.16 -8.58 1.23
N LEU A 160 -3.88 -8.81 0.13
CA LEU A 160 -4.22 -7.72 -0.78
C LEU A 160 -5.16 -6.72 -0.10
N LEU A 161 -6.07 -7.20 0.75
CA LEU A 161 -6.93 -6.36 1.56
C LEU A 161 -6.13 -5.32 2.34
N ARG A 162 -5.10 -5.75 3.08
CA ARG A 162 -4.26 -4.83 3.85
C ARG A 162 -3.56 -3.82 2.95
N CYS A 163 -2.99 -4.28 1.83
CA CYS A 163 -2.33 -3.38 0.87
C CYS A 163 -3.30 -2.30 0.34
N ILE A 164 -4.55 -2.68 0.05
CA ILE A 164 -5.58 -1.75 -0.42
C ILE A 164 -5.90 -0.70 0.66
N LEU A 165 -6.13 -1.15 1.89
CA LEU A 165 -6.50 -0.26 2.99
C LEU A 165 -5.36 0.66 3.41
N GLU A 166 -4.11 0.18 3.40
CA GLU A 166 -2.93 0.97 3.72
C GLU A 166 -2.70 2.07 2.67
N ALA A 167 -2.69 1.72 1.39
CA ALA A 167 -2.57 2.70 0.30
C ALA A 167 -3.69 3.75 0.34
N TYR A 168 -4.94 3.33 0.59
CA TYR A 168 -6.07 4.24 0.71
C TYR A 168 -5.94 5.17 1.91
N THR A 169 -5.54 4.65 3.07
CA THR A 169 -5.32 5.45 4.28
C THR A 169 -4.25 6.51 4.03
N TYR A 170 -3.12 6.13 3.43
CA TYR A 170 -2.06 7.08 3.12
C TYR A 170 -2.52 8.17 2.15
N TYR A 171 -3.30 7.81 1.13
CA TYR A 171 -3.92 8.78 0.23
C TYR A 171 -4.82 9.78 0.96
N LYS A 172 -5.61 9.34 1.94
CA LYS A 172 -6.47 10.22 2.76
C LYS A 172 -5.65 11.08 3.74
N GLN A 173 -4.52 10.56 4.23
CA GLN A 173 -3.68 11.25 5.21
C GLN A 173 -2.78 12.33 4.59
N VAL A 174 -2.38 12.22 3.31
CA VAL A 174 -1.51 13.22 2.67
C VAL A 174 -2.25 14.48 2.25
N ASN A 175 -1.59 15.63 2.40
CA ASN A 175 -2.01 16.85 1.72
C ASN A 175 -1.58 16.78 0.25
N CYS A 176 -2.51 16.36 -0.61
CA CYS A 176 -2.31 16.17 -2.04
C CYS A 176 -1.71 17.40 -2.76
N SER A 177 -2.25 18.60 -2.50
CA SER A 177 -1.76 19.83 -3.14
C SER A 177 -0.33 20.16 -2.73
N LYS A 178 -0.01 20.00 -1.44
CA LYS A 178 1.35 20.19 -0.93
C LYS A 178 2.30 19.11 -1.48
N LEU A 179 1.86 17.86 -1.58
CA LEU A 179 2.65 16.78 -2.16
C LEU A 179 3.06 17.09 -3.60
N LEU A 180 2.12 17.50 -4.46
CA LEU A 180 2.43 17.91 -5.84
C LEU A 180 3.43 19.06 -5.87
N LYS A 181 3.22 20.09 -5.02
CA LYS A 181 4.11 21.24 -4.92
C LYS A 181 5.53 20.86 -4.50
N ASP A 182 5.68 20.03 -3.46
CA ASP A 182 6.98 19.63 -2.93
C ASP A 182 7.80 18.81 -3.94
N PHE A 183 7.13 18.09 -4.84
CA PHE A 183 7.77 17.35 -5.94
C PHE A 183 7.86 18.14 -7.25
N GLY A 184 7.35 19.38 -7.30
CA GLY A 184 7.36 20.21 -8.51
C GLY A 184 6.49 19.64 -9.64
N LEU A 185 5.43 18.90 -9.30
CA LEU A 185 4.52 18.29 -10.27
C LEU A 185 3.38 19.25 -10.66
N PRO A 186 2.77 19.08 -11.86
CA PRO A 186 1.63 19.88 -12.28
C PRO A 186 0.49 19.83 -11.26
N VAL A 187 -0.10 20.99 -10.95
CA VAL A 187 -1.13 21.14 -9.90
C VAL A 187 -2.44 20.42 -10.21
N ASP A 188 -2.69 20.13 -11.47
CA ASP A 188 -3.83 19.40 -12.01
C ASP A 188 -3.57 17.89 -12.14
N SER A 189 -2.39 17.41 -11.73
CA SER A 189 -2.06 15.98 -11.72
C SER A 189 -3.05 15.21 -10.84
N LYS A 190 -3.52 14.07 -11.34
CA LYS A 190 -4.35 13.17 -10.55
C LYS A 190 -3.47 12.40 -9.58
N ILE A 191 -3.95 12.22 -8.35
CA ILE A 191 -3.28 11.36 -7.36
C ILE A 191 -4.13 10.10 -7.17
N ILE A 192 -3.51 8.93 -7.35
CA ILE A 192 -4.19 7.65 -7.26
C ILE A 192 -3.44 6.76 -6.25
N PRO A 193 -4.10 6.27 -5.17
CA PRO A 193 -3.53 5.22 -4.35
C PRO A 193 -3.37 3.95 -5.19
N ALA A 194 -2.31 3.20 -4.93
CA ALA A 194 -2.02 1.99 -5.67
C ALA A 194 -1.24 0.98 -4.84
N ALA A 195 -1.33 -0.29 -5.25
CA ALA A 195 -0.45 -1.34 -4.75
C ALA A 195 0.46 -1.82 -5.88
N LEU A 196 1.75 -1.97 -5.60
CA LEU A 196 2.73 -2.61 -6.47
C LEU A 196 3.18 -3.91 -5.82
N ILE A 197 2.70 -5.03 -6.35
CA ILE A 197 2.91 -6.34 -5.74
C ILE A 197 3.52 -7.30 -6.75
N TYR A 198 4.36 -8.22 -6.28
CA TYR A 198 4.91 -9.24 -7.17
C TYR A 198 3.83 -10.22 -7.64
N LYS A 199 3.88 -10.66 -8.90
CA LYS A 199 2.92 -11.62 -9.49
C LYS A 199 2.78 -12.92 -8.69
N ARG A 200 3.86 -13.35 -8.05
CA ARG A 200 3.92 -14.59 -7.25
C ARG A 200 3.70 -14.36 -5.75
N SER A 201 3.41 -13.12 -5.35
CA SER A 201 3.19 -12.78 -3.95
C SER A 201 1.87 -13.34 -3.41
N PHE A 202 1.77 -13.45 -2.10
CA PHE A 202 0.53 -13.84 -1.46
C PHE A 202 -0.60 -12.84 -1.74
N ALA A 203 -0.31 -11.54 -1.75
CA ALA A 203 -1.28 -10.50 -2.12
C ALA A 203 -1.87 -10.74 -3.52
N ALA A 204 -1.09 -11.20 -4.50
CA ALA A 204 -1.61 -11.47 -5.84
C ALA A 204 -2.73 -12.53 -5.86
N THR A 205 -2.81 -13.42 -4.85
CA THR A 205 -3.89 -14.41 -4.74
C THR A 205 -5.27 -13.77 -4.49
N GLY A 206 -5.30 -12.55 -3.95
CA GLY A 206 -6.53 -11.79 -3.69
C GLY A 206 -7.13 -11.14 -4.94
N LEU A 207 -6.41 -11.08 -6.06
CA LEU A 207 -6.89 -10.43 -7.29
C LEU A 207 -8.13 -11.10 -7.88
N GLY A 208 -8.31 -12.40 -7.65
CA GLY A 208 -9.49 -13.14 -8.10
C GLY A 208 -10.73 -12.96 -7.23
N TYR A 209 -10.63 -12.26 -6.08
CA TYR A 209 -11.75 -12.14 -5.15
C TYR A 209 -12.65 -10.95 -5.51
N LEU A 210 -13.90 -11.24 -5.84
CA LEU A 210 -14.89 -10.25 -6.30
C LEU A 210 -15.12 -9.11 -5.29
N SER A 211 -15.11 -9.43 -4.00
CA SER A 211 -15.22 -8.47 -2.89
C SER A 211 -14.06 -7.45 -2.91
N LEU A 212 -12.82 -7.92 -3.12
CA LEU A 212 -11.63 -7.07 -3.21
C LEU A 212 -11.60 -6.27 -4.51
N GLN A 213 -12.06 -6.83 -5.63
CA GLN A 213 -12.22 -6.08 -6.88
C GLN A 213 -13.23 -4.94 -6.72
N LYS A 214 -14.37 -5.21 -6.07
CA LYS A 214 -15.39 -4.20 -5.76
C LYS A 214 -14.84 -3.13 -4.82
N LEU A 215 -14.14 -3.53 -3.75
CA LEU A 215 -13.50 -2.60 -2.82
C LEU A 215 -12.50 -1.70 -3.54
N ARG A 216 -11.57 -2.28 -4.30
CA ARG A 216 -10.59 -1.56 -5.11
C ARG A 216 -11.25 -0.53 -6.03
N SER A 217 -12.28 -0.94 -6.77
CA SER A 217 -13.00 -0.06 -7.69
C SER A 217 -13.69 1.09 -6.94
N THR A 218 -14.31 0.79 -5.80
CA THR A 218 -14.99 1.78 -4.96
C THR A 218 -14.01 2.81 -4.40
N LEU A 219 -12.84 2.38 -3.93
CA LEU A 219 -11.76 3.24 -3.44
C LEU A 219 -10.92 3.89 -4.55
N ARG A 220 -11.27 3.65 -5.83
CA ARG A 220 -10.59 4.18 -7.03
C ARG A 220 -9.09 3.90 -7.06
N MET A 221 -8.70 2.74 -6.55
CA MET A 221 -7.29 2.34 -6.41
C MET A 221 -6.80 1.58 -7.65
N SER A 222 -5.52 1.77 -8.02
CA SER A 222 -4.86 0.95 -9.05
C SER A 222 -4.09 -0.22 -8.45
N ILE A 223 -3.90 -1.31 -9.20
CA ILE A 223 -2.95 -2.36 -8.84
C ILE A 223 -1.99 -2.58 -10.00
N PHE A 224 -0.71 -2.69 -9.65
CA PHE A 224 0.37 -3.02 -10.56
C PHE A 224 1.01 -4.33 -10.13
N LEU A 225 1.27 -5.19 -11.11
CA LEU A 225 1.94 -6.46 -10.92
C LEU A 225 3.35 -6.38 -11.48
N ILE A 226 4.35 -6.60 -10.63
CA ILE A 226 5.75 -6.71 -11.04
C ILE A 226 6.18 -8.18 -11.12
N ASN A 227 6.93 -8.53 -12.16
CA ASN A 227 7.55 -9.85 -12.28
C ASN A 227 9.02 -9.83 -11.83
N GLU A 228 9.65 -11.00 -11.72
CA GLU A 228 11.04 -11.12 -11.25
C GLU A 228 12.06 -10.47 -12.19
N THR A 229 11.69 -10.21 -13.45
CA THR A 229 12.56 -9.51 -14.42
C THR A 229 12.34 -7.99 -14.42
N GLY A 230 11.45 -7.48 -13.56
CA GLY A 230 11.15 -6.06 -13.41
C GLY A 230 10.08 -5.51 -14.37
N GLY A 231 9.47 -6.36 -15.20
CA GLY A 231 8.32 -5.96 -16.01
C GLY A 231 7.08 -5.70 -15.16
N ILE A 232 6.39 -4.59 -15.44
CA ILE A 232 5.20 -4.14 -14.72
C ILE A 232 3.99 -4.17 -15.65
N GLU A 233 2.87 -4.71 -15.16
CA GLU A 233 1.56 -4.62 -15.82
C GLU A 233 0.52 -4.01 -14.87
N LYS A 234 -0.44 -3.29 -15.44
CA LYS A 234 -1.59 -2.76 -14.70
C LYS A 234 -2.75 -3.76 -14.78
N VAL A 235 -3.43 -4.00 -13.66
CA VAL A 235 -4.56 -4.95 -13.51
C VAL A 235 -5.82 -4.21 -13.06
#